data_AF-A0A4Q7NRI8-F1
#
_entry.id   AF-A0A4Q7NRI8-F1
#
_cell.length_a   1.000
_cell.length_b   1.000
_cell.length_c   1.000
_cell.angle_alpha   90.00
_cell.angle_beta   90.00
_cell.angle_gamma   90.00
#
_symmetry.space_group_name_H-M   'P 1'
#
loop_
_entity.id
_entity.type
_entity.pdbx_description
1 polymer ?
#
loop_
_entity_poly.entity_id
_entity_poly.type
_entity_poly.pdbx_seq_one_letter_code
_entity_poly.pdbx_strand_id
1 'polypeptide(L)'
;MPQDQDQERQPDEVLPQSEQAWRALMAVASPRERASVLERIAGELIPMISRPLLRNAAQDAVRLRAEALRRNEPDSDDADAARARLNATLEHMRQRQDFEVEPAARVVVDLTSRDLGVGLTGVQEMLGPGYVLEVALPAIETRGLDRQLLVGLVGSGLEMEEAVQIAASLGPYSWWPRSMRANILSFLQEGADVESVVRCFSDLAFGKLTPGQQRAAMTLLRRGDVGQGMDGVAIAAAVRGITLSTSPGSTAPRGASSRRSA
;
A
#
# COMPACT_ATOMS: atom_id res chain seq x y z
N MET A 1 -0.30 -21.08 36.84
CA MET A 1 -1.12 -20.10 36.11
C MET A 1 -0.15 -19.09 35.48
N PRO A 2 0.27 -19.28 34.22
CA PRO A 2 1.05 -18.26 33.54
C PRO A 2 0.10 -17.10 33.24
N GLN A 3 0.44 -15.91 33.74
CA GLN A 3 -0.20 -14.68 33.33
C GLN A 3 0.26 -14.43 31.89
N ASP A 4 -0.63 -14.70 30.94
CA ASP A 4 -0.53 -14.18 29.58
C ASP A 4 -0.48 -12.65 29.70
N GLN A 5 0.73 -12.13 29.65
CA GLN A 5 0.95 -10.73 29.36
C GLN A 5 0.54 -10.56 27.90
N ASP A 6 -0.72 -10.19 27.71
CA ASP A 6 -1.15 -9.40 26.56
C ASP A 6 -0.31 -8.11 26.59
N GLN A 7 0.92 -8.21 26.10
CA GLN A 7 1.64 -7.07 25.55
C GLN A 7 0.71 -6.55 24.46
N GLU A 8 -0.05 -5.51 24.81
CA GLU A 8 -0.63 -4.57 23.85
C GLU A 8 0.53 -4.17 22.93
N ARG A 9 0.63 -4.87 21.79
CA ARG A 9 1.48 -4.43 20.70
C ARG A 9 1.00 -3.03 20.40
N GLN A 10 1.81 -2.04 20.77
CA GLN A 10 1.61 -0.69 20.27
C GLN A 10 1.45 -0.84 18.76
N PRO A 11 0.30 -0.41 18.21
CA PRO A 11 0.09 -0.53 16.77
C PRO A 11 1.26 0.17 16.10
N ASP A 12 1.98 -0.58 15.25
CA ASP A 12 3.11 -0.05 14.49
C ASP A 12 2.71 1.31 13.92
N GLU A 13 3.41 2.36 14.33
CA GLU A 13 3.06 3.74 14.00
C GLU A 13 3.16 3.89 12.47
N VAL A 14 2.01 3.90 11.80
CA VAL A 14 1.97 4.01 10.35
C VAL A 14 2.40 5.42 9.97
N LEU A 15 3.51 5.52 9.23
CA LEU A 15 4.04 6.80 8.79
C LEU A 15 3.08 7.50 7.82
N PRO A 16 3.01 8.85 7.84
CA PRO A 16 2.24 9.61 6.87
C PRO A 16 2.74 9.33 5.46
N GLN A 17 1.80 9.10 4.54
CA GLN A 17 2.12 8.78 3.16
C GLN A 17 2.31 10.08 2.36
N SER A 18 3.29 10.11 1.47
CA SER A 18 3.52 11.27 0.63
C SER A 18 2.40 11.43 -0.43
N GLU A 19 2.28 12.64 -0.99
CA GLU A 19 1.39 12.86 -2.15
C GLU A 19 1.75 11.95 -3.33
N GLN A 20 3.05 11.72 -3.56
CA GLN A 20 3.53 10.81 -4.60
C GLN A 20 3.12 9.36 -4.31
N ALA A 21 3.18 8.92 -3.06
CA ALA A 21 2.71 7.61 -2.62
C ALA A 21 1.22 7.41 -2.96
N TRP A 22 0.37 8.37 -2.62
CA TRP A 22 -1.06 8.29 -2.96
C TRP A 22 -1.30 8.32 -4.47
N ARG A 23 -0.55 9.13 -5.23
CA ARG A 23 -0.62 9.11 -6.70
C ARG A 23 -0.26 7.74 -7.28
N ALA A 24 0.80 7.10 -6.79
CA ALA A 24 1.21 5.78 -7.27
C ALA A 24 0.11 4.73 -7.01
N LEU A 25 -0.51 4.75 -5.83
CA LEU A 25 -1.63 3.88 -5.50
C LEU A 25 -2.88 4.17 -6.36
N MET A 26 -3.19 5.43 -6.60
CA MET A 26 -4.33 5.81 -7.45
C MET A 26 -4.08 5.55 -8.95
N ALA A 27 -2.82 5.48 -9.38
CA ALA A 27 -2.46 5.15 -10.76
C ALA A 27 -2.75 3.68 -11.10
N VAL A 28 -2.65 2.77 -10.13
CA VAL A 28 -3.03 1.36 -10.32
C VAL A 28 -4.53 1.11 -10.18
N ALA A 29 -5.24 2.00 -9.46
CA ALA A 29 -6.67 1.89 -9.24
C ALA A 29 -7.48 2.22 -10.51
N SER A 30 -8.50 1.41 -10.80
CA SER A 30 -9.46 1.66 -11.87
C SER A 30 -10.28 2.94 -11.60
N PRO A 31 -10.91 3.54 -12.62
CA PRO A 31 -11.73 4.74 -12.43
C PRO A 31 -12.86 4.57 -11.41
N ARG A 32 -13.46 3.37 -11.35
CA ARG A 32 -14.50 3.02 -10.37
C ARG A 32 -13.96 2.88 -8.94
N GLU A 33 -12.75 2.34 -8.79
CA GLU A 33 -12.08 2.21 -7.49
C GLU A 33 -11.68 3.58 -6.95
N ARG A 34 -11.11 4.46 -7.79
CA ARG A 34 -10.82 5.86 -7.42
C ARG A 34 -12.06 6.60 -6.94
N ALA A 35 -13.19 6.45 -7.64
CA ALA A 35 -14.47 7.01 -7.20
C ALA A 35 -14.92 6.42 -5.84
N SER A 36 -14.73 5.11 -5.64
CA SER A 36 -15.09 4.44 -4.39
C SER A 36 -14.22 4.89 -3.21
N VAL A 37 -12.93 5.13 -3.43
CA VAL A 37 -12.01 5.72 -2.43
C VAL A 37 -12.48 7.10 -2.03
N LEU A 38 -12.75 7.97 -3.02
CA LEU A 38 -13.26 9.32 -2.78
C LEU A 38 -14.53 9.30 -1.93
N GLU A 39 -15.52 8.47 -2.29
CA GLU A 39 -16.80 8.41 -1.59
C GLU A 39 -16.68 7.92 -0.15
N ARG A 40 -15.83 6.92 0.10
CA ARG A 40 -15.61 6.41 1.46
C ARG A 40 -14.94 7.44 2.34
N ILE A 41 -13.85 8.06 1.86
CA ILE A 41 -13.14 9.09 2.61
C ILE A 41 -14.03 10.30 2.85
N ALA A 42 -14.78 10.74 1.83
CA ALA A 42 -15.74 11.82 1.99
C ALA A 42 -16.87 11.47 2.98
N GLY A 43 -17.27 10.19 3.06
CA GLY A 43 -18.22 9.68 4.03
C GLY A 43 -17.80 9.92 5.49
N GLU A 44 -16.50 9.92 5.76
CA GLU A 44 -15.94 10.24 7.08
C GLU A 44 -15.81 11.75 7.31
N LEU A 45 -15.44 12.52 6.28
CA LEU A 45 -15.21 13.97 6.40
C LEU A 45 -16.50 14.80 6.45
N ILE A 46 -17.52 14.46 5.64
CA ILE A 46 -18.75 15.25 5.51
C ILE A 46 -19.51 15.39 6.85
N PRO A 47 -19.63 14.34 7.69
CA PRO A 47 -20.21 14.45 9.03
C PRO A 47 -19.49 15.43 9.95
N MET A 48 -18.17 15.64 9.77
CA MET A 48 -17.37 16.57 10.57
C MET A 48 -17.61 18.03 10.20
N ILE A 49 -18.24 18.31 9.05
CA ILE A 49 -18.59 19.67 8.63
C ILE A 49 -19.79 20.13 9.45
N SER A 50 -19.58 21.11 10.33
CA SER A 50 -20.62 21.57 11.27
C SER A 50 -21.76 22.30 10.57
N ARG A 51 -21.45 23.02 9.49
CA ARG A 51 -22.38 23.92 8.81
C ARG A 51 -23.17 23.22 7.71
N PRO A 52 -24.51 23.23 7.74
CA PRO A 52 -25.34 22.56 6.73
C PRO A 52 -25.10 23.05 5.29
N LEU A 53 -24.87 24.36 5.10
CA LEU A 53 -24.61 24.92 3.77
C LEU A 53 -23.31 24.38 3.16
N LEU A 54 -22.23 24.31 3.93
CA LEU A 54 -20.97 23.71 3.48
C LEU A 54 -21.11 22.21 3.28
N ARG A 55 -21.85 21.53 4.16
CA ARG A 55 -22.09 20.10 4.07
C ARG A 55 -22.79 19.73 2.76
N ASN A 56 -23.83 20.47 2.37
CA ASN A 56 -24.53 20.26 1.10
C ASN A 56 -23.62 20.51 -0.10
N ALA A 57 -22.86 21.62 -0.10
CA ALA A 57 -21.90 21.92 -1.16
C ALA A 57 -20.79 20.84 -1.27
N ALA A 58 -20.34 20.30 -0.14
CA ALA A 58 -19.38 19.21 -0.07
C ALA A 58 -19.94 17.91 -0.65
N GLN A 59 -21.17 17.54 -0.29
CA GLN A 59 -21.87 16.39 -0.85
C GLN A 59 -22.00 16.50 -2.39
N ASP A 60 -22.36 17.67 -2.90
CA ASP A 60 -22.48 17.91 -4.33
C ASP A 60 -21.13 17.79 -5.06
N ALA A 61 -20.08 18.40 -4.50
CA ALA A 61 -18.74 18.34 -5.08
C ALA A 61 -18.21 16.88 -5.13
N VAL A 62 -18.42 16.12 -4.06
CA VAL A 62 -18.01 14.71 -3.97
C VAL A 62 -18.81 13.86 -4.96
N ARG A 63 -20.13 14.01 -5.02
CA ARG A 63 -20.99 13.27 -5.95
C ARG A 63 -20.56 13.48 -7.40
N LEU A 64 -20.43 14.73 -7.83
CA LEU A 64 -20.09 15.07 -9.21
C LEU A 64 -18.67 14.62 -9.57
N ARG A 65 -17.71 14.75 -8.65
CA ARG A 65 -16.35 14.22 -8.87
C ARG A 65 -16.34 12.70 -8.95
N ALA A 66 -17.08 11.99 -8.10
CA ALA A 66 -17.17 10.54 -8.13
C ALA A 66 -17.81 10.04 -9.44
N GLU A 67 -18.87 10.70 -9.93
CA GLU A 67 -19.46 10.42 -11.24
C GLU A 67 -18.47 10.65 -12.39
N ALA A 68 -17.76 11.77 -12.37
CA ALA A 68 -16.71 12.08 -13.36
C ALA A 68 -15.59 11.02 -13.35
N LEU A 69 -15.12 10.61 -12.18
CA LEU A 69 -14.13 9.53 -12.03
C LEU A 69 -14.65 8.20 -12.59
N ARG A 70 -15.91 7.82 -12.32
CA ARG A 70 -16.49 6.58 -12.87
C ARG A 70 -16.57 6.60 -14.40
N ARG A 71 -16.86 7.76 -14.99
CA ARG A 71 -16.87 7.95 -16.45
C ARG A 71 -15.47 8.09 -17.06
N ASN A 72 -14.42 8.13 -16.23
CA ASN A 72 -13.05 8.41 -16.62
C ASN A 72 -12.90 9.78 -17.31
N GLU A 73 -13.62 10.78 -16.80
CA GLU A 73 -13.62 12.18 -17.24
C GLU A 73 -13.04 13.08 -16.13
N PRO A 74 -11.74 12.98 -15.81
CA PRO A 74 -11.15 13.73 -14.69
C PRO A 74 -11.22 15.25 -14.87
N ASP A 75 -11.36 15.74 -16.10
CA ASP A 75 -11.47 17.16 -16.44
C ASP A 75 -12.92 17.64 -16.59
N SER A 76 -13.87 17.00 -15.90
CA SER A 76 -15.29 17.38 -15.95
C SER A 76 -15.53 18.81 -15.41
N ASP A 77 -16.03 19.68 -16.28
CA ASP A 77 -16.41 21.06 -15.94
C ASP A 77 -17.45 21.13 -14.82
N ASP A 78 -18.42 20.21 -14.80
CA ASP A 78 -19.45 20.14 -13.76
C ASP A 78 -18.85 19.83 -12.38
N ALA A 79 -17.91 18.89 -12.33
CA ALA A 79 -17.20 18.53 -11.09
C ALA A 79 -16.30 19.69 -10.62
N ASP A 80 -15.59 20.34 -11.54
CA ASP A 80 -14.75 21.50 -11.22
C ASP A 80 -15.59 22.71 -10.76
N ALA A 81 -16.74 22.96 -11.39
CA ALA A 81 -17.67 24.01 -10.98
C ALA A 81 -18.25 23.74 -9.58
N ALA A 82 -18.58 22.49 -9.25
CA ALA A 82 -19.05 22.12 -7.93
C ALA A 82 -17.98 22.31 -6.84
N ARG A 83 -16.74 21.89 -7.11
CA ARG A 83 -15.58 22.17 -6.23
C ARG A 83 -15.37 23.67 -6.05
N ALA A 84 -15.43 24.44 -7.13
CA ALA A 84 -15.27 25.90 -7.09
C ALA A 84 -16.36 26.57 -6.24
N ARG A 85 -17.62 26.10 -6.33
CA ARG A 85 -18.72 26.58 -5.48
C ARG A 85 -18.48 26.28 -4.01
N LEU A 86 -18.00 25.08 -3.67
CA LEU A 86 -17.64 24.73 -2.29
C LEU A 86 -16.54 25.67 -1.77
N ASN A 87 -15.45 25.84 -2.52
CA ASN A 87 -14.34 26.71 -2.14
C ASN A 87 -14.77 28.18 -1.99
N ALA A 88 -15.58 28.70 -2.92
CA ALA A 88 -16.12 30.05 -2.85
C ALA A 88 -17.01 30.25 -1.62
N THR A 89 -17.83 29.25 -1.27
CA THR A 89 -18.68 29.29 -0.07
C THR A 89 -17.83 29.33 1.20
N LEU A 90 -16.78 28.49 1.26
CA LEU A 90 -15.83 28.47 2.38
C LEU A 90 -15.11 29.81 2.54
N GLU A 91 -14.61 30.38 1.45
CA GLU A 91 -13.91 31.67 1.47
C GLU A 91 -14.84 32.83 1.85
N HIS A 92 -16.09 32.80 1.37
CA HIS A 92 -17.10 33.79 1.73
C HIS A 92 -17.42 33.77 3.23
N MET A 93 -17.51 32.58 3.83
CA MET A 93 -17.73 32.42 5.27
C MET A 93 -16.54 32.94 6.08
N ARG A 94 -15.31 32.66 5.64
CA ARG A 94 -14.09 33.16 6.27
C ARG A 94 -14.04 34.68 6.32
N GLN A 95 -14.41 35.35 5.23
CA GLN A 95 -14.33 36.82 5.13
C GLN A 95 -15.40 37.56 5.93
N ARG A 96 -16.62 37.03 6.02
CA ARG A 96 -17.78 37.77 6.55
C ARG A 96 -18.03 37.58 8.03
N GLN A 97 -17.51 36.52 8.63
CA GLN A 97 -18.03 36.06 9.91
C GLN A 97 -16.96 35.81 10.97
N ASP A 98 -15.69 36.19 10.71
CA ASP A 98 -14.54 36.05 11.62
C ASP A 98 -14.47 34.66 12.28
N PHE A 99 -14.84 33.63 11.50
CA PHE A 99 -14.95 32.27 12.00
C PHE A 99 -13.68 31.48 11.74
N GLU A 100 -13.41 30.55 12.64
CA GLU A 100 -12.46 29.47 12.38
C GLU A 100 -12.83 28.75 11.08
N VAL A 101 -11.82 28.57 10.23
CA VAL A 101 -11.93 27.86 8.97
C VAL A 101 -12.38 26.44 9.27
N GLU A 102 -13.50 25.98 8.68
CA GLU A 102 -13.99 24.60 8.81
C GLU A 102 -13.00 23.64 8.13
N PRO A 103 -12.12 22.94 8.89
CA PRO A 103 -10.97 22.26 8.30
C PRO A 103 -11.42 21.11 7.40
N ALA A 104 -12.45 20.36 7.82
CA ALA A 104 -13.00 19.24 7.06
C ALA A 104 -13.53 19.68 5.69
N ALA A 105 -14.18 20.85 5.62
CA ALA A 105 -14.65 21.39 4.34
C ALA A 105 -13.50 21.79 3.42
N ARG A 106 -12.39 22.33 3.97
CA ARG A 106 -11.17 22.61 3.22
C ARG A 106 -10.57 21.32 2.65
N VAL A 107 -10.42 20.28 3.46
CA VAL A 107 -9.90 18.99 3.01
C VAL A 107 -10.78 18.37 1.92
N VAL A 108 -12.11 18.50 1.99
CA VAL A 108 -13.01 18.04 0.91
C VAL A 108 -12.80 18.81 -0.39
N VAL A 109 -12.45 20.11 -0.36
CA VAL A 109 -12.06 20.85 -1.57
C VAL A 109 -10.86 20.20 -2.24
N ASP A 110 -9.82 19.85 -1.48
CA ASP A 110 -8.60 19.24 -2.01
C ASP A 110 -8.85 17.79 -2.49
N LEU A 111 -9.66 17.03 -1.75
CA LEU A 111 -10.11 15.68 -2.11
C LEU A 111 -10.94 15.64 -3.40
N THR A 112 -11.71 16.68 -3.68
CA THR A 112 -12.51 16.80 -4.91
C THR A 112 -11.75 17.46 -6.07
N SER A 113 -10.44 17.67 -5.92
CA SER A 113 -9.57 18.11 -7.01
C SER A 113 -9.44 17.03 -8.09
N ARG A 114 -8.74 17.36 -9.19
CA ARG A 114 -8.45 16.39 -10.25
C ARG A 114 -7.43 15.33 -9.79
N ASP A 115 -6.67 15.65 -8.75
CA ASP A 115 -5.62 14.80 -8.20
C ASP A 115 -6.02 14.33 -6.80
N LEU A 116 -6.54 13.11 -6.74
CA LEU A 116 -6.98 12.51 -5.48
C LEU A 116 -5.82 12.34 -4.50
N GLY A 117 -4.56 12.24 -4.98
CA GLY A 117 -3.39 12.08 -4.12
C GLY A 117 -3.12 13.30 -3.24
N VAL A 118 -3.31 14.52 -3.79
CA VAL A 118 -3.21 15.77 -3.03
C VAL A 118 -4.23 15.78 -1.90
N GLY A 119 -5.47 15.42 -2.20
CA GLY A 119 -6.55 15.39 -1.22
C GLY A 119 -6.34 14.37 -0.12
N LEU A 120 -5.85 13.17 -0.46
CA LEU A 120 -5.57 12.11 0.51
C LEU A 120 -4.45 12.49 1.49
N THR A 121 -3.46 13.27 1.04
CA THR A 121 -2.44 13.87 1.93
C THR A 121 -3.06 14.84 2.94
N GLY A 122 -4.03 15.66 2.53
CA GLY A 122 -4.76 16.53 3.47
C GLY A 122 -5.66 15.75 4.44
N VAL A 123 -6.23 14.63 3.98
CA VAL A 123 -7.09 13.77 4.82
C VAL A 123 -6.29 13.11 5.95
N GLN A 124 -5.09 12.60 5.66
CA GLN A 124 -4.29 11.90 6.69
C GLN A 124 -3.83 12.81 7.82
N GLU A 125 -3.65 14.12 7.58
CA GLU A 125 -3.36 15.08 8.66
C GLU A 125 -4.54 15.23 9.62
N MET A 126 -5.76 14.99 9.12
CA MET A 126 -7.00 15.13 9.88
C MET A 126 -7.45 13.83 10.57
N LEU A 127 -7.42 12.71 9.84
CA LEU A 127 -7.95 11.42 10.30
C LEU A 127 -6.86 10.46 10.79
N GLY A 128 -5.59 10.78 10.51
CA GLY A 128 -4.46 9.90 10.76
C GLY A 128 -4.17 8.96 9.58
N PRO A 129 -2.89 8.68 9.28
CA PRO A 129 -2.50 7.92 8.09
C PRO A 129 -2.96 6.45 8.11
N GLY A 130 -2.89 5.78 9.27
CA GLY A 130 -3.38 4.41 9.42
C GLY A 130 -4.86 4.28 9.08
N TYR A 131 -5.68 5.19 9.61
CA TYR A 131 -7.13 5.19 9.35
C TYR A 131 -7.46 5.47 7.88
N VAL A 132 -6.77 6.43 7.24
CA VAL A 132 -6.97 6.70 5.81
C VAL A 132 -6.65 5.48 4.96
N LEU A 133 -5.57 4.75 5.27
CA LEU A 133 -5.24 3.50 4.59
C LEU A 133 -6.30 2.42 4.82
N GLU A 134 -6.80 2.27 6.05
CA GLU A 134 -7.87 1.32 6.39
C GLU A 134 -9.17 1.60 5.62
N VAL A 135 -9.51 2.87 5.38
CA VAL A 135 -10.72 3.25 4.63
C VAL A 135 -10.50 3.15 3.11
N ALA A 136 -9.34 3.60 2.62
CA ALA A 136 -9.04 3.70 1.19
C ALA A 136 -8.71 2.33 0.56
N LEU A 137 -7.83 1.54 1.18
CA LEU A 137 -7.34 0.29 0.59
C LEU A 137 -8.44 -0.73 0.29
N PRO A 138 -9.47 -0.91 1.13
CA PRO A 138 -10.54 -1.86 0.81
C PRO A 138 -11.41 -1.44 -0.38
N ALA A 139 -11.35 -0.19 -0.84
CA ALA A 139 -11.99 0.25 -2.08
C ALA A 139 -11.18 -0.05 -3.35
N ILE A 140 -9.92 -0.45 -3.22
CA ILE A 140 -9.06 -0.84 -4.33
C ILE A 140 -9.16 -2.36 -4.49
N GLU A 141 -9.84 -2.81 -5.54
CA GLU A 141 -10.07 -4.23 -5.86
C GLU A 141 -9.23 -4.69 -7.07
N THR A 142 -8.21 -3.91 -7.41
CA THR A 142 -7.41 -4.10 -8.62
C THR A 142 -6.88 -5.52 -8.63
N ARG A 143 -7.23 -6.28 -9.67
CA ARG A 143 -6.85 -7.70 -9.77
C ARG A 143 -5.33 -7.83 -9.73
N GLY A 144 -4.84 -8.65 -8.81
CA GLY A 144 -3.41 -8.84 -8.60
C GLY A 144 -2.78 -7.89 -7.59
N LEU A 145 -3.52 -6.96 -6.98
CA LEU A 145 -2.97 -6.21 -5.85
C LEU A 145 -3.31 -6.94 -4.53
N ASP A 146 -2.30 -7.55 -3.90
CA ASP A 146 -2.48 -8.14 -2.57
C ASP A 146 -2.46 -7.04 -1.51
N ARG A 147 -3.65 -6.64 -1.05
CA ARG A 147 -3.84 -5.58 -0.04
C ARG A 147 -3.13 -5.86 1.28
N GLN A 148 -3.11 -7.11 1.74
CA GLN A 148 -2.47 -7.45 3.01
C GLN A 148 -0.95 -7.33 2.90
N LEU A 149 -0.41 -7.73 1.76
CA LEU A 149 1.00 -7.56 1.45
C LEU A 149 1.36 -6.08 1.35
N LEU A 150 0.57 -5.27 0.63
CA LEU A 150 0.80 -3.83 0.50
C LEU A 150 0.84 -3.14 1.87
N VAL A 151 -0.12 -3.41 2.75
CA VAL A 151 -0.11 -2.89 4.13
C VAL A 151 1.14 -3.34 4.89
N GLY A 152 1.53 -4.60 4.76
CA GLY A 152 2.74 -5.12 5.42
C GLY A 152 4.03 -4.47 4.92
N LEU A 153 4.13 -4.18 3.62
CA LEU A 153 5.29 -3.52 3.01
C LEU A 153 5.38 -2.07 3.49
N VAL A 154 4.29 -1.32 3.40
CA VAL A 154 4.22 0.09 3.87
C VAL A 154 4.46 0.18 5.38
N GLY A 155 3.85 -0.71 6.17
CA GLY A 155 4.06 -0.77 7.62
C GLY A 155 5.50 -1.11 8.02
N SER A 156 6.29 -1.71 7.11
CA SER A 156 7.71 -1.96 7.32
C SER A 156 8.64 -0.83 6.88
N GLY A 157 8.07 0.30 6.46
CA GLY A 157 8.82 1.48 6.05
C GLY A 157 9.22 1.50 4.58
N LEU A 158 8.71 0.60 3.74
CA LEU A 158 8.85 0.73 2.28
C LEU A 158 8.00 1.90 1.79
N GLU A 159 8.55 2.65 0.84
CA GLU A 159 7.81 3.69 0.13
C GLU A 159 6.62 3.08 -0.61
N MET A 160 5.45 3.73 -0.57
CA MET A 160 4.22 3.20 -1.18
C MET A 160 4.40 2.87 -2.67
N GLU A 161 5.18 3.66 -3.41
CA GLU A 161 5.41 3.41 -4.85
C GLU A 161 6.10 2.05 -5.06
N GLU A 162 7.17 1.79 -4.31
CA GLU A 162 7.88 0.51 -4.33
C GLU A 162 6.98 -0.61 -3.80
N ALA A 163 6.26 -0.37 -2.72
CA ALA A 163 5.34 -1.34 -2.13
C ALA A 163 4.20 -1.75 -3.09
N VAL A 164 3.64 -0.80 -3.85
CA VAL A 164 2.63 -1.06 -4.90
C VAL A 164 3.23 -1.88 -6.02
N GLN A 165 4.45 -1.54 -6.47
CA GLN A 165 5.14 -2.26 -7.54
C GLN A 165 5.46 -3.71 -7.15
N ILE A 166 5.93 -3.92 -5.92
CA ILE A 166 6.16 -5.24 -5.32
C ILE A 166 4.84 -6.01 -5.20
N ALA A 167 3.80 -5.40 -4.62
CA ALA A 167 2.52 -6.04 -4.39
C ALA A 167 1.84 -6.44 -5.71
N ALA A 168 1.92 -5.60 -6.74
CA ALA A 168 1.43 -5.91 -8.09
C ALA A 168 2.22 -7.06 -8.73
N SER A 169 3.55 -7.09 -8.55
CA SER A 169 4.42 -8.17 -9.05
C SER A 169 4.13 -9.51 -8.36
N LEU A 170 3.74 -9.48 -7.09
CA LEU A 170 3.39 -10.65 -6.29
C LEU A 170 1.92 -11.10 -6.46
N GLY A 171 1.08 -10.26 -7.05
CA GLY A 171 -0.33 -10.53 -7.36
C GLY A 171 -0.66 -11.86 -8.01
N PRO A 172 0.02 -12.23 -9.11
CA PRO A 172 -0.16 -13.52 -9.78
C PRO A 172 0.09 -14.73 -8.85
N TYR A 173 0.80 -14.52 -7.75
CA TYR A 173 1.16 -15.54 -6.77
C TYR A 173 0.30 -15.48 -5.49
N SER A 174 -0.87 -14.84 -5.55
CA SER A 174 -1.84 -14.80 -4.44
C SER A 174 -2.31 -16.18 -3.95
N TRP A 175 -2.13 -17.22 -4.76
CA TRP A 175 -2.39 -18.62 -4.40
C TRP A 175 -1.36 -19.20 -3.41
N TRP A 176 -0.23 -18.53 -3.16
CA TRP A 176 0.77 -18.99 -2.21
C TRP A 176 0.24 -19.02 -0.76
N PRO A 177 0.67 -20.02 0.04
CA PRO A 177 0.30 -20.10 1.46
C PRO A 177 0.65 -18.82 2.23
N ARG A 178 -0.19 -18.43 3.19
CA ARG A 178 0.01 -17.21 4.00
C ARG A 178 1.38 -17.18 4.68
N SER A 179 1.87 -18.32 5.17
CA SER A 179 3.20 -18.45 5.76
C SER A 179 4.33 -18.17 4.76
N MET A 180 4.15 -18.53 3.49
CA MET A 180 5.11 -18.27 2.43
C MET A 180 5.19 -16.77 2.12
N ARG A 181 4.03 -16.11 1.95
CA ARG A 181 3.94 -14.66 1.76
C ARG A 181 4.54 -13.87 2.93
N ALA A 182 4.34 -14.33 4.17
CA ALA A 182 4.98 -13.71 5.33
C ALA A 182 6.52 -13.82 5.32
N ASN A 183 7.08 -14.93 4.80
CA ASN A 183 8.53 -15.05 4.64
C ASN A 183 9.07 -14.16 3.51
N ILE A 184 8.34 -14.06 2.39
CA ILE A 184 8.68 -13.15 1.29
C ILE A 184 8.81 -11.71 1.80
N LEU A 185 7.83 -11.26 2.59
CA LEU A 185 7.89 -9.94 3.23
C LEU A 185 9.18 -9.75 4.04
N SER A 186 9.55 -10.73 4.87
CA SER A 186 10.80 -10.71 5.66
C SER A 186 12.04 -10.56 4.78
N PHE A 187 12.14 -11.33 3.68
CA PHE A 187 13.30 -11.24 2.78
C PHE A 187 13.37 -9.89 2.05
N LEU A 188 12.22 -9.36 1.62
CA LEU A 188 12.17 -8.05 0.97
C LEU A 188 12.56 -6.93 1.94
N GLN A 189 12.14 -7.01 3.19
CA GLN A 189 12.56 -6.09 4.26
C GLN A 189 14.06 -6.16 4.54
N GLU A 190 14.66 -7.33 4.38
CA GLU A 190 16.11 -7.53 4.48
C GLU A 190 16.87 -7.05 3.22
N GLY A 191 16.17 -6.48 2.23
CA GLY A 191 16.74 -5.93 1.01
C GLY A 191 17.00 -6.97 -0.09
N ALA A 192 16.33 -8.12 -0.04
CA ALA A 192 16.41 -9.11 -1.11
C ALA A 192 15.73 -8.60 -2.39
N ASP A 193 16.33 -8.93 -3.53
CA ASP A 193 15.76 -8.62 -4.84
C ASP A 193 14.44 -9.37 -5.08
N VAL A 194 13.42 -8.65 -5.55
CA VAL A 194 12.05 -9.17 -5.75
C VAL A 194 12.04 -10.33 -6.72
N GLU A 195 12.76 -10.24 -7.85
CA GLU A 195 12.80 -11.29 -8.86
C GLU A 195 13.44 -12.56 -8.30
N SER A 196 14.54 -12.41 -7.59
CA SER A 196 15.25 -13.50 -6.92
C SER A 196 14.38 -14.20 -5.87
N VAL A 197 13.64 -13.43 -5.06
CA VAL A 197 12.68 -13.95 -4.08
C VAL A 197 11.56 -14.70 -4.79
N VAL A 198 10.92 -14.10 -5.80
CA VAL A 198 9.81 -14.71 -6.55
C VAL A 198 10.23 -16.02 -7.20
N ARG A 199 11.40 -16.05 -7.84
CA ARG A 199 11.94 -17.26 -8.47
C ARG A 199 12.17 -18.35 -7.43
N CYS A 200 12.90 -18.04 -6.36
CA CYS A 200 13.19 -18.99 -5.30
C CYS A 200 11.92 -19.60 -4.69
N PHE A 201 10.93 -18.76 -4.36
CA PHE A 201 9.69 -19.22 -3.77
C PHE A 201 8.79 -19.97 -4.76
N SER A 202 8.84 -19.64 -6.05
CA SER A 202 8.18 -20.41 -7.11
C SER A 202 8.75 -21.84 -7.16
N ASP A 203 10.07 -21.99 -7.18
CA ASP A 203 10.73 -23.30 -7.20
C ASP A 203 10.36 -24.14 -5.97
N LEU A 204 10.33 -23.51 -4.79
CA LEU A 204 9.92 -24.17 -3.55
C LEU A 204 8.44 -24.58 -3.55
N ALA A 205 7.56 -23.74 -4.12
CA ALA A 205 6.13 -24.04 -4.24
C ALA A 205 5.87 -25.20 -5.21
N PHE A 206 6.53 -25.23 -6.38
CA PHE A 206 6.42 -26.31 -7.35
C PHE A 206 7.18 -27.58 -6.94
N GLY A 207 8.13 -27.45 -6.01
CA GLY A 207 8.96 -28.56 -5.51
C GLY A 207 8.18 -29.67 -4.83
N LYS A 208 6.87 -29.56 -4.53
CA LYS A 208 6.08 -30.56 -3.79
C LYS A 208 6.74 -31.00 -2.48
N LEU A 209 7.25 -30.04 -1.73
CA LEU A 209 7.85 -30.28 -0.41
C LEU A 209 6.78 -30.60 0.63
N THR A 210 7.07 -31.52 1.54
CA THR A 210 6.21 -31.74 2.72
C THR A 210 6.25 -30.52 3.67
N PRO A 211 5.27 -30.33 4.57
CA PRO A 211 5.28 -29.20 5.51
C PRO A 211 6.53 -29.14 6.41
N GLY A 212 7.15 -30.29 6.74
CA GLY A 212 8.43 -30.34 7.46
C GLY A 212 9.59 -29.83 6.60
N GLN A 213 9.63 -30.25 5.33
CA GLN A 213 10.64 -29.81 4.36
C GLN A 213 10.51 -28.32 4.03
N GLN A 214 9.30 -27.79 3.90
CA GLN A 214 9.10 -26.35 3.71
C GLN A 214 9.65 -25.54 4.88
N ARG A 215 9.43 -25.98 6.14
CA ARG A 215 10.01 -25.32 7.33
C ARG A 215 11.53 -25.40 7.35
N ALA A 216 12.11 -26.54 6.98
CA ALA A 216 13.56 -26.71 6.86
C ALA A 216 14.13 -25.80 5.75
N ALA A 217 13.47 -25.71 4.59
CA ALA A 217 13.86 -24.81 3.49
C ALA A 217 13.87 -23.34 3.94
N MET A 218 12.83 -22.89 4.65
CA MET A 218 12.78 -21.52 5.19
C MET A 218 13.90 -21.26 6.20
N THR A 219 14.25 -22.26 7.01
CA THR A 219 15.35 -22.13 7.99
C THR A 219 16.70 -22.02 7.30
N LEU A 220 16.94 -22.81 6.25
CA LEU A 220 18.15 -22.74 5.44
C LEU A 220 18.29 -21.39 4.73
N LEU A 221 17.19 -20.88 4.16
CA LEU A 221 17.14 -19.55 3.55
C LEU A 221 17.50 -18.44 4.54
N ARG A 222 16.89 -18.43 5.72
CA ARG A 222 17.14 -17.39 6.74
C ARG A 222 18.55 -17.41 7.30
N ARG A 223 19.18 -18.59 7.38
CA ARG A 223 20.56 -18.71 7.87
C ARG A 223 21.60 -18.36 6.79
N GLY A 224 21.21 -18.33 5.52
CA GLY A 224 22.15 -18.26 4.41
C GLY A 224 23.07 -19.49 4.32
N ASP A 225 22.68 -20.61 4.94
CA ASP A 225 23.52 -21.81 5.12
C ASP A 225 23.80 -22.55 3.79
N VAL A 226 22.98 -22.30 2.77
CA VAL A 226 23.26 -22.72 1.40
C VAL A 226 24.06 -21.61 0.75
N GLY A 227 25.35 -21.83 0.50
CA GLY A 227 26.22 -20.90 -0.25
C GLY A 227 25.78 -20.57 -1.69
N GLN A 228 24.54 -20.93 -2.03
CA GLN A 228 23.83 -20.71 -3.29
C GLN A 228 22.83 -19.54 -3.20
N GLY A 229 22.66 -18.90 -2.03
CA GLY A 229 21.77 -17.74 -1.87
C GLY A 229 20.29 -18.09 -2.12
N MET A 230 19.59 -17.24 -2.88
CA MET A 230 18.16 -17.40 -3.23
C MET A 230 17.95 -18.38 -4.41
N ASP A 231 18.54 -19.58 -4.34
CA ASP A 231 18.35 -20.65 -5.32
C ASP A 231 17.37 -21.70 -4.78
N GLY A 232 16.09 -21.56 -5.15
CA GLY A 232 15.02 -22.42 -4.63
C GLY A 232 15.16 -23.89 -5.01
N VAL A 233 15.74 -24.19 -6.19
CA VAL A 233 16.01 -25.57 -6.63
C VAL A 233 17.07 -26.21 -5.72
N ALA A 234 18.14 -25.47 -5.44
CA ALA A 234 19.22 -25.99 -4.64
C ALA A 234 18.84 -26.15 -3.16
N ILE A 235 18.03 -25.24 -2.64
CA ILE A 235 17.40 -25.39 -1.31
C ILE A 235 16.49 -26.62 -1.27
N ALA A 236 15.62 -26.80 -2.28
CA ALA A 236 14.72 -27.96 -2.34
C ALA A 236 15.51 -29.28 -2.40
N ALA A 237 16.63 -29.31 -3.13
CA ALA A 237 17.52 -30.46 -3.18
C ALA A 237 18.20 -30.73 -1.84
N ALA A 238 18.75 -29.69 -1.20
CA ALA A 238 19.43 -29.80 0.11
C ALA A 238 18.50 -30.38 1.19
N VAL A 239 17.25 -29.89 1.25
CA VAL A 239 16.25 -30.38 2.21
C VAL A 239 15.84 -31.84 1.96
N ARG A 240 16.02 -32.33 0.73
CA ARG A 240 15.80 -33.74 0.36
C ARG A 240 17.02 -34.62 0.58
N GLY A 241 18.15 -34.06 1.02
CA GLY A 241 19.43 -34.77 1.10
C GLY A 241 20.05 -35.05 -0.27
N ILE A 242 19.66 -34.31 -1.31
CA ILE A 242 20.22 -34.43 -2.65
C ILE A 242 21.34 -33.39 -2.79
N THR A 243 22.56 -33.86 -3.01
CA THR A 243 23.70 -33.00 -3.35
C THR A 243 23.67 -32.68 -4.84
N LEU A 244 23.34 -31.44 -5.19
CA LEU A 244 23.55 -30.95 -6.56
C LEU A 244 25.05 -30.72 -6.74
N SER A 245 25.65 -31.40 -7.71
CA SER A 245 27.00 -31.08 -8.17
C SER A 245 26.95 -29.71 -8.84
N THR A 246 27.21 -28.64 -8.10
CA THR A 246 27.38 -27.31 -8.67
C THR A 246 28.59 -27.37 -9.59
N SER A 247 28.34 -27.23 -10.89
CA SER A 247 29.41 -27.14 -11.87
C SER A 247 30.28 -25.92 -11.52
N PRO A 248 31.60 -26.05 -11.33
CA PRO A 248 32.46 -25.02 -10.75
C PRO A 248 32.80 -23.87 -11.74
N GLY A 249 31.80 -23.37 -12.48
CA GLY A 249 32.01 -22.44 -13.61
C GLY A 249 31.19 -21.14 -13.60
N SER A 250 30.30 -20.91 -12.62
CA SER A 250 29.49 -19.68 -12.59
C SER A 250 29.84 -18.83 -11.37
N THR A 251 30.91 -18.06 -11.51
CA THR A 251 31.27 -16.98 -10.61
C THR A 251 30.25 -15.84 -10.79
N ALA A 252 29.24 -15.78 -9.93
CA ALA A 252 28.38 -14.59 -9.84
C ALA A 252 29.18 -13.41 -9.27
N PRO A 253 28.88 -12.16 -9.67
CA PRO A 253 29.67 -10.99 -9.34
C PRO A 253 29.55 -10.69 -7.85
N ARG A 254 30.69 -10.56 -7.17
CA ARG A 254 30.77 -9.96 -5.83
C ARG A 254 30.20 -8.54 -5.91
N GLY A 255 29.00 -8.34 -5.39
CA GLY A 255 28.42 -7.03 -5.16
C GLY A 255 29.42 -6.18 -4.36
N ALA A 256 29.87 -5.10 -4.98
CA ALA A 256 30.75 -4.13 -4.36
C ALA A 256 30.01 -3.46 -3.21
N SER A 257 30.47 -3.70 -1.98
CA SER A 257 30.18 -2.84 -0.83
C SER A 257 30.71 -1.43 -1.13
N SER A 258 29.87 -0.56 -1.67
CA SER A 258 30.17 0.87 -1.72
C SER A 258 29.94 1.45 -0.33
N ARG A 259 31.05 1.77 0.33
CA ARG A 259 31.09 2.60 1.54
C ARG A 259 30.51 3.98 1.19
N ARG A 260 29.49 4.44 1.91
CA ARG A 260 29.27 5.88 2.08
C ARG A 260 29.90 6.31 3.39
N SER A 261 30.93 7.14 3.25
CA SER A 261 31.39 8.10 4.25
C SER A 261 30.81 9.46 3.87
N ALA A 262 30.51 10.26 4.92
CA ALA A 262 30.01 11.64 4.95
C ALA A 262 28.48 11.80 4.75
#